data_AF-A0A705SJE0-F1
#
_entry.id   AF-A0A705SJE0-F1
#
_cell.length_a   1.000
_cell.length_b   1.000
_cell.length_c   1.000
_cell.angle_alpha   90.00
_cell.angle_beta   90.00
_cell.angle_gamma   90.00
#
_symmetry.space_group_name_H-M   'P 1'
#
loop_
_entity.id
_entity.type
_entity.pdbx_description
1 polymer ?
#
loop_
_entity_poly.entity_id
_entity_poly.type
_entity_poly.pdbx_seq_one_letter_code
_entity_poly.pdbx_strand_id
1 'polypeptide(L)'
;AIRDLHQLGVNGVILTGDNPRAAAAIAGELDLAFKAGLLPEDKVRAVTALNQQAPLAMVGDGINDAPAMKAASIGIAMGSGTDVALETADAALTHNRLRGLAQMITLARATHANIRQNITIALGLKAIFLVTTLLGFTGLWLAILADTGATVLVTANALRLLRKN
;
A
#
# COMPACT_ATOMS: atom_id res chain seq x y z
N ALA A 1 -13.46 -10.81 -0.30
CA ALA A 1 -12.03 -10.56 -0.56
C ALA A 1 -11.84 -10.10 -2.00
N ILE A 2 -11.90 -10.98 -3.01
CA ILE A 2 -11.72 -10.59 -4.42
C ILE A 2 -12.74 -9.54 -4.87
N ARG A 3 -14.04 -9.74 -4.56
CA ARG A 3 -15.09 -8.73 -4.83
C ARG A 3 -14.79 -7.37 -4.18
N ASP A 4 -14.31 -7.38 -2.94
CA ASP A 4 -13.98 -6.15 -2.20
C ASP A 4 -12.78 -5.42 -2.85
N LEU A 5 -11.80 -6.18 -3.38
CA LEU A 5 -10.68 -5.64 -4.14
C LEU A 5 -11.13 -5.03 -5.48
N HIS A 6 -12.03 -5.72 -6.20
CA HIS A 6 -12.61 -5.20 -7.44
C HIS A 6 -13.43 -3.91 -7.19
N GLN A 7 -14.17 -3.83 -6.09
CA GLN A 7 -14.88 -2.60 -5.68
C GLN A 7 -13.91 -1.45 -5.37
N LEU A 8 -12.69 -1.74 -4.92
CA LEU A 8 -11.62 -0.76 -4.74
C LEU A 8 -10.89 -0.40 -6.05
N GLY A 9 -11.28 -0.99 -7.19
CA GLY A 9 -10.64 -0.81 -8.49
C GLY A 9 -9.28 -1.53 -8.59
N VAL A 10 -9.07 -2.57 -7.78
CA VAL A 10 -7.84 -3.37 -7.78
C VAL A 10 -8.12 -4.69 -8.48
N ASN A 11 -7.51 -4.89 -9.65
CA ASN A 11 -7.62 -6.14 -10.41
C ASN A 11 -6.60 -7.15 -9.89
N GLY A 12 -6.98 -8.43 -9.87
CA GLY A 12 -6.11 -9.53 -9.47
C GLY A 12 -5.63 -10.38 -10.66
N VAL A 13 -4.46 -10.99 -10.51
CA VAL A 13 -3.98 -12.06 -11.39
C VAL A 13 -3.37 -13.16 -10.54
N ILE A 14 -3.66 -14.42 -10.86
CA ILE A 14 -3.12 -15.59 -10.18
C ILE A 14 -1.84 -16.05 -10.87
N LEU A 15 -0.74 -16.17 -10.12
CA LEU A 15 0.52 -16.72 -10.59
C LEU A 15 0.83 -18.01 -9.82
N THR A 16 0.69 -19.17 -10.46
CA THR A 16 0.88 -20.47 -9.79
C THR A 16 1.85 -21.37 -10.55
N GLY A 17 2.56 -22.21 -9.78
CA GLY A 17 3.36 -23.33 -10.29
C GLY A 17 2.53 -24.59 -10.55
N ASP A 18 1.27 -24.61 -10.13
CA ASP A 18 0.38 -25.75 -10.32
C ASP A 18 0.02 -25.99 -11.79
N ASN A 19 -0.58 -27.15 -12.04
CA ASN A 19 -1.03 -27.51 -13.37
C ASN A 19 -2.12 -26.53 -13.87
N PRO A 20 -2.18 -26.27 -15.19
CA PRO A 20 -3.15 -25.33 -15.77
C PRO A 20 -4.62 -25.68 -15.50
N ARG A 21 -4.96 -26.96 -15.31
CA ARG A 21 -6.34 -27.39 -15.07
C ARG A 21 -6.82 -26.95 -13.68
N ALA A 22 -6.01 -27.17 -12.65
CA ALA A 22 -6.30 -26.74 -11.29
C ALA A 22 -6.35 -25.21 -11.19
N ALA A 23 -5.38 -24.53 -11.81
CA ALA A 23 -5.36 -23.08 -11.87
C ALA A 23 -6.61 -22.50 -12.54
N ALA A 24 -7.03 -23.07 -13.69
CA ALA A 24 -8.21 -22.63 -14.41
C ALA A 24 -9.51 -22.79 -13.62
N ALA A 25 -9.64 -23.88 -12.86
CA ALA A 25 -10.82 -24.13 -12.02
C ALA A 25 -10.97 -23.03 -10.95
N ILE A 26 -9.90 -22.76 -10.19
CA ILE A 26 -9.92 -21.74 -9.13
C ILE A 26 -10.05 -20.33 -9.72
N ALA A 27 -9.35 -20.04 -10.82
CA ALA A 27 -9.42 -18.74 -11.48
C ALA A 27 -10.82 -18.45 -12.04
N GLY A 28 -11.51 -19.47 -12.56
CA GLY A 28 -12.89 -19.38 -13.03
C GLY A 28 -13.89 -19.10 -11.91
N GLU A 29 -13.74 -19.73 -10.75
CA GLU A 29 -14.59 -19.45 -9.57
C GLU A 29 -14.42 -18.02 -9.04
N LEU A 30 -13.22 -17.46 -9.18
CA LEU A 30 -12.87 -16.13 -8.67
C LEU A 30 -12.98 -15.00 -9.71
N ASP A 31 -13.24 -15.34 -10.97
CA ASP A 31 -13.26 -14.42 -12.12
C ASP A 31 -11.95 -13.62 -12.26
N LEU A 32 -10.82 -14.36 -12.24
CA LEU A 32 -9.48 -13.79 -12.30
C LEU A 32 -8.69 -14.34 -13.50
N ALA A 33 -7.80 -13.52 -14.05
CA ALA A 33 -6.79 -14.00 -14.99
C ALA A 33 -5.75 -14.85 -14.24
N PHE A 34 -5.18 -15.85 -14.91
CA PHE A 34 -4.16 -16.71 -14.31
C PHE A 34 -3.01 -17.05 -15.26
N LYS A 35 -1.84 -17.35 -14.68
CA LYS A 35 -0.71 -18.00 -15.34
C LYS A 35 -0.29 -19.19 -14.49
N ALA A 36 -0.24 -20.37 -15.10
CA ALA A 36 0.01 -21.65 -14.43
C ALA A 36 1.30 -22.31 -14.94
N GLY A 37 1.80 -23.31 -14.21
CA GLY A 37 3.04 -24.02 -14.56
C GLY A 37 4.28 -23.13 -14.51
N LEU A 38 4.26 -22.06 -13.70
CA LEU A 38 5.35 -21.10 -13.61
C LEU A 38 6.46 -21.62 -12.69
N LEU A 39 7.71 -21.52 -13.16
CA LEU A 39 8.87 -21.62 -12.29
C LEU A 39 9.03 -20.34 -11.45
N PRO A 40 9.81 -20.36 -10.36
CA PRO A 40 10.06 -19.15 -9.56
C PRO A 40 10.57 -17.96 -10.39
N GLU A 41 11.45 -18.23 -11.36
CA GLU A 41 11.98 -17.22 -12.30
C GLU A 41 10.89 -16.61 -13.19
N ASP A 42 9.93 -17.43 -13.63
CA ASP A 42 8.83 -16.97 -14.47
C ASP A 42 7.85 -16.12 -13.66
N LYS A 43 7.64 -16.45 -12.38
CA LYS A 43 6.87 -15.59 -11.47
C LYS A 43 7.52 -14.22 -11.34
N VAL A 44 8.84 -14.16 -11.14
CA VAL A 44 9.58 -12.89 -11.07
C VAL A 44 9.42 -12.10 -12.36
N ARG A 45 9.61 -12.72 -13.54
CA ARG A 45 9.42 -12.05 -14.83
C ARG A 45 8.01 -11.51 -15.01
N ALA A 46 6.99 -12.30 -14.64
CA ALA A 46 5.60 -11.89 -14.72
C ALA A 46 5.30 -10.71 -13.80
N VAL A 47 5.78 -10.75 -12.55
CA VAL A 47 5.63 -9.66 -11.59
C VAL A 47 6.33 -8.40 -12.09
N THR A 48 7.58 -8.49 -12.54
CA THR A 48 8.33 -7.33 -13.06
C THR A 48 7.61 -6.69 -14.24
N ALA A 49 7.11 -7.48 -15.19
CA ALA A 49 6.38 -6.97 -16.35
C ALA A 49 5.07 -6.27 -15.98
N LEU A 50 4.35 -6.79 -14.98
CA LEU A 50 3.13 -6.17 -14.48
C LEU A 50 3.41 -4.91 -13.66
N ASN A 51 4.47 -4.93 -12.84
CA ASN A 51 4.87 -3.82 -11.99
C ASN A 51 5.34 -2.58 -12.80
N GLN A 52 5.80 -2.80 -14.05
CA GLN A 52 6.11 -1.71 -14.99
C GLN A 52 4.86 -0.98 -15.50
N GLN A 53 3.70 -1.63 -15.52
CA GLN A 53 2.45 -1.03 -16.01
C GLN A 53 1.69 -0.30 -14.91
N ALA A 54 1.67 -0.87 -13.71
CA ALA A 54 1.05 -0.29 -12.53
C ALA A 54 1.71 -0.82 -11.26
N PRO A 55 1.69 -0.06 -10.14
CA PRO A 55 2.19 -0.53 -8.86
C PRO A 55 1.48 -1.83 -8.45
N LEU A 56 2.26 -2.89 -8.27
CA LEU A 56 1.74 -4.23 -7.99
C LEU A 56 2.02 -4.66 -6.55
N ALA A 57 1.01 -5.24 -5.91
CA ALA A 57 1.15 -5.95 -4.65
C ALA A 57 1.18 -7.46 -4.91
N MET A 58 2.26 -8.14 -4.50
CA MET A 58 2.40 -9.59 -4.61
C MET A 58 2.05 -10.23 -3.27
N VAL A 59 1.13 -11.20 -3.28
CA VAL A 59 0.74 -11.95 -2.08
C VAL A 59 1.23 -13.39 -2.23
N GLY A 60 1.94 -13.91 -1.23
CA GLY A 60 2.48 -15.27 -1.23
C GLY A 60 2.65 -15.84 0.17
N ASP A 61 2.83 -17.15 0.24
CA ASP A 61 3.02 -17.90 1.50
C ASP A 61 4.32 -18.74 1.49
N GLY A 62 4.95 -18.91 0.33
CA GLY A 62 6.09 -19.79 0.16
C GLY A 62 7.44 -19.08 -0.01
N ILE A 63 8.50 -19.85 0.29
CA ILE A 63 9.90 -19.54 -0.08
C ILE A 63 10.06 -19.25 -1.58
N ASN A 64 9.27 -19.94 -2.41
CA ASN A 64 9.28 -19.77 -3.87
C ASN A 64 8.70 -18.43 -4.34
N ASP A 65 7.92 -17.75 -3.50
CA ASP A 65 7.31 -16.46 -3.82
C ASP A 65 8.15 -15.28 -3.32
N ALA A 66 9.09 -15.51 -2.41
CA ALA A 66 9.96 -14.47 -1.85
C ALA A 66 10.70 -13.65 -2.93
N PRO A 67 11.28 -14.24 -4.00
CA PRO A 67 11.88 -13.46 -5.09
C PRO A 67 10.87 -12.60 -5.85
N ALA A 68 9.66 -13.13 -6.07
CA ALA A 68 8.59 -12.41 -6.76
C ALA A 68 8.03 -11.27 -5.88
N MET A 69 7.97 -11.45 -4.57
CA MET A 69 7.58 -10.41 -3.61
C MET A 69 8.55 -9.23 -3.62
N LYS A 70 9.87 -9.49 -3.68
CA LYS A 70 10.88 -8.43 -3.82
C LYS A 70 10.82 -7.66 -5.15
N ALA A 71 10.33 -8.30 -6.21
CA ALA A 71 10.19 -7.66 -7.52
C ALA A 71 8.92 -6.79 -7.63
N ALA A 72 7.96 -6.96 -6.73
CA ALA A 72 6.73 -6.19 -6.66
C ALA A 72 6.97 -4.80 -6.03
N SER A 73 5.99 -3.90 -6.15
CA SER A 73 6.02 -2.62 -5.42
C SER A 73 5.80 -2.83 -3.92
N ILE A 74 5.07 -3.88 -3.55
CA ILE A 74 4.89 -4.30 -2.16
C ILE A 74 4.73 -5.83 -2.11
N GLY A 75 5.52 -6.48 -1.25
CA GLY A 75 5.39 -7.90 -0.93
C GLY A 75 4.54 -8.11 0.32
N ILE A 76 3.51 -8.96 0.22
CA ILE A 76 2.61 -9.30 1.34
C ILE A 76 2.69 -10.80 1.62
N ALA A 77 3.20 -11.17 2.78
CA ALA A 77 3.23 -12.56 3.23
C ALA A 77 1.92 -12.96 3.91
N MET A 78 1.49 -14.20 3.71
CA MET A 78 0.48 -14.83 4.56
C MET A 78 1.10 -15.22 5.91
N GLY A 79 0.34 -15.05 7.00
CA GLY A 79 0.84 -15.29 8.37
C GLY A 79 1.17 -16.76 8.67
N SER A 80 0.64 -17.70 7.90
CA SER A 80 1.02 -19.11 7.93
C SER A 80 2.16 -19.46 6.94
N GLY A 81 2.73 -18.45 6.29
CA GLY A 81 3.81 -18.63 5.33
C GLY A 81 5.13 -18.98 6.02
N THR A 82 6.14 -19.33 5.22
CA THR A 82 7.47 -19.67 5.76
C THR A 82 8.14 -18.43 6.38
N ASP A 83 9.03 -18.65 7.35
CA ASP A 83 9.78 -17.55 8.01
C ASP A 83 10.51 -16.67 6.99
N VAL A 84 11.04 -17.28 5.92
CA VAL A 84 11.70 -16.59 4.81
C VAL A 84 10.72 -15.69 4.05
N ALA A 85 9.46 -16.12 3.86
CA ALA A 85 8.45 -15.29 3.19
C ALA A 85 8.06 -14.10 4.08
N LEU A 86 7.92 -14.30 5.39
CA LEU A 86 7.64 -13.23 6.35
C LEU A 86 8.79 -12.22 6.46
N GLU A 87 10.04 -12.68 6.45
CA GLU A 87 11.23 -11.81 6.49
C GLU A 87 11.42 -11.02 5.19
N THR A 88 11.00 -11.59 4.06
CA THR A 88 11.12 -10.95 2.74
C THR A 88 9.99 -9.95 2.45
N ALA A 89 8.86 -10.07 3.13
CA ALA A 89 7.69 -9.24 2.88
C ALA A 89 7.80 -7.85 3.54
N ASP A 90 7.21 -6.84 2.89
CA ASP A 90 7.03 -5.52 3.47
C ASP A 90 5.85 -5.50 4.47
N ALA A 91 4.89 -6.41 4.29
CA ALA A 91 3.73 -6.54 5.15
C ALA A 91 3.33 -8.02 5.33
N ALA A 92 2.67 -8.34 6.46
CA ALA A 92 2.23 -9.69 6.76
C ALA A 92 0.76 -9.74 7.20
N LEU A 93 0.01 -10.72 6.69
CA LEU A 93 -1.35 -11.03 7.08
C LEU A 93 -1.37 -12.11 8.17
N THR A 94 -1.16 -11.69 9.41
CA THR A 94 -1.04 -12.58 10.59
C THR A 94 -2.22 -13.53 10.81
N HIS A 95 -3.43 -13.17 10.37
CA HIS A 95 -4.64 -13.96 10.61
C HIS A 95 -5.06 -14.88 9.45
N ASN A 96 -4.20 -15.03 8.43
CA ASN A 96 -4.45 -15.85 7.23
C ASN A 96 -5.78 -15.55 6.51
N ARG A 97 -6.26 -14.29 6.61
CA ARG A 97 -7.53 -13.83 6.03
C ARG A 97 -7.25 -12.87 4.89
N LEU A 98 -7.53 -13.30 3.65
CA LEU A 98 -7.43 -12.47 2.45
C LEU A 98 -8.34 -11.22 2.48
N ARG A 99 -9.39 -11.21 3.32
CA ARG A 99 -10.19 -10.01 3.58
C ARG A 99 -9.36 -8.86 4.18
N GLY A 100 -8.27 -9.18 4.88
CA GLY A 100 -7.34 -8.19 5.42
C GLY A 100 -6.63 -7.36 4.36
N LEU A 101 -6.46 -7.87 3.13
CA LEU A 101 -5.87 -7.11 2.02
C LEU A 101 -6.70 -5.88 1.66
N ALA A 102 -8.02 -6.04 1.51
CA ALA A 102 -8.91 -4.94 1.19
C ALA A 102 -8.91 -3.87 2.30
N GLN A 103 -8.85 -4.30 3.57
CA GLN A 103 -8.74 -3.41 4.72
C GLN A 103 -7.41 -2.64 4.71
N MET A 104 -6.30 -3.33 4.46
CA MET A 104 -4.97 -2.74 4.37
C MET A 104 -4.90 -1.68 3.26
N ILE A 105 -5.42 -1.97 2.06
CA ILE A 105 -5.47 -1.02 0.95
C ILE A 105 -6.37 0.17 1.29
N THR A 106 -7.53 -0.07 1.91
CA THR A 106 -8.46 1.00 2.31
C THR A 106 -7.82 1.93 3.34
N LEU A 107 -7.15 1.36 4.35
CA LEU A 107 -6.43 2.10 5.37
C LEU A 107 -5.28 2.90 4.74
N ALA A 108 -4.48 2.28 3.87
CA ALA A 108 -3.38 2.94 3.17
C ALA A 108 -3.86 4.16 2.36
N ARG A 109 -4.97 4.03 1.62
CA ARG A 109 -5.58 5.14 0.87
C ARG A 109 -6.07 6.25 1.80
N ALA A 110 -6.70 5.91 2.92
CA ALA A 110 -7.16 6.88 3.91
C ALA A 110 -5.98 7.64 4.56
N THR A 111 -4.92 6.92 4.92
CA THR A 111 -3.69 7.49 5.47
C THR A 111 -3.02 8.42 4.46
N HIS A 112 -2.92 8.01 3.19
CA HIS A 112 -2.33 8.84 2.14
C HIS A 112 -3.12 10.14 1.91
N ALA A 113 -4.46 10.08 1.97
CA ALA A 113 -5.29 11.28 1.92
C ALA A 113 -5.07 12.21 3.13
N ASN A 114 -4.95 11.65 4.34
CA ASN A 114 -4.66 12.44 5.54
C ASN A 114 -3.27 13.10 5.48
N ILE A 115 -2.25 12.37 5.01
CA ILE A 115 -0.89 12.93 4.81
C ILE A 115 -0.93 14.10 3.83
N ARG A 116 -1.61 13.95 2.69
CA ARG A 116 -1.76 15.05 1.72
C ARG A 116 -2.44 16.28 2.35
N GLN A 117 -3.49 16.09 3.14
CA GLN A 117 -4.15 17.19 3.86
C GLN A 117 -3.19 17.90 4.82
N ASN A 118 -2.46 17.13 5.64
CA ASN A 118 -1.50 17.68 6.60
C ASN A 118 -0.39 18.48 5.91
N ILE A 119 0.16 17.93 4.83
CA ILE A 119 1.19 18.59 4.02
C ILE A 119 0.62 19.86 3.39
N THR A 120 -0.59 19.83 2.82
CA THR A 120 -1.23 21.02 2.24
C THR A 120 -1.47 22.12 3.28
N ILE A 121 -1.90 21.77 4.50
CA ILE A 121 -2.08 22.74 5.58
C ILE A 121 -0.73 23.33 6.00
N ALA A 122 0.28 22.49 6.21
CA ALA A 122 1.61 22.93 6.63
C ALA A 122 2.29 23.83 5.59
N LEU A 123 2.30 23.43 4.31
CA LEU A 123 2.84 24.25 3.23
C LEU A 123 1.99 25.50 2.97
N GLY A 124 0.67 25.40 3.06
CA GLY A 124 -0.24 26.53 2.86
C GLY A 124 -0.01 27.63 3.89
N LEU A 125 0.11 27.26 5.17
CA LEU A 125 0.45 28.22 6.23
C LEU A 125 1.83 28.83 5.97
N LYS A 126 2.86 28.03 5.68
CA LYS A 126 4.21 28.53 5.38
C LYS A 126 4.23 29.49 4.18
N ALA A 127 3.46 29.21 3.14
CA ALA A 127 3.35 30.07 1.97
C ALA A 127 2.70 31.42 2.31
N ILE A 128 1.61 31.42 3.10
CA ILE A 128 0.97 32.65 3.58
C ILE A 128 1.96 33.49 4.39
N PHE A 129 2.65 32.88 5.35
CA PHE A 129 3.64 33.59 6.18
C PHE A 129 4.81 34.13 5.37
N LEU A 130 5.27 33.40 4.36
CA LEU A 130 6.32 33.87 3.46
C LEU A 130 5.87 35.14 2.73
N VAL A 131 4.65 35.15 2.17
CA VAL A 131 4.11 36.30 1.45
C VAL A 131 3.89 37.50 2.39
N THR A 132 3.31 37.30 3.58
CA THR A 132 3.10 38.41 4.52
C THR A 132 4.40 38.98 5.07
N THR A 133 5.44 38.15 5.20
CA THR A 133 6.77 38.59 5.64
C THR A 133 7.47 39.40 4.55
N LEU A 134 7.41 38.96 3.28
CA LEU A 134 7.93 39.72 2.16
C LEU A 134 7.23 41.07 1.97
N LEU A 135 5.93 41.14 2.27
CA LEU A 135 5.15 42.38 2.26
C LEU A 135 5.40 43.26 3.51
N GLY A 136 6.21 42.81 4.47
CA GLY A 136 6.60 43.59 5.65
C GLY A 136 5.55 43.66 6.78
N PHE A 137 4.48 42.86 6.72
CA PHE A 137 3.39 42.90 7.70
C PHE A 137 3.61 42.00 8.92
N THR A 138 4.50 40.99 8.85
CA THR A 138 4.68 40.00 9.93
C THR A 138 6.07 40.04 10.56
N GLY A 139 6.12 40.25 11.88
CA GLY A 139 7.34 40.13 12.67
C GLY A 139 7.74 38.66 12.91
N LEU A 140 9.04 38.40 13.06
CA LEU A 140 9.63 37.06 13.23
C LEU A 140 8.94 36.21 14.33
N TRP A 141 8.52 36.86 15.42
CA TRP A 141 7.86 36.20 16.56
C TRP A 141 6.51 35.57 16.19
N LEU A 142 5.71 36.22 15.34
CA LEU A 142 4.39 35.74 14.94
C LEU A 142 4.51 34.55 13.97
N ALA A 143 5.52 34.57 13.10
CA ALA A 143 5.82 33.46 12.19
C ALA A 143 6.25 32.18 12.94
N ILE A 144 7.11 32.31 13.96
CA ILE A 144 7.55 31.17 14.79
C ILE A 144 6.38 30.56 15.56
N LEU A 145 5.51 31.41 16.15
CA LEU A 145 4.34 30.95 16.91
C LEU A 145 3.37 30.17 16.01
N ALA A 146 3.18 30.62 14.77
CA ALA A 146 2.32 29.94 13.82
C ALA A 146 2.88 28.62 13.28
N ASP A 147 4.20 28.51 13.03
CA ASP A 147 4.81 27.24 12.61
C ASP A 147 4.74 26.18 13.73
N THR A 148 4.93 26.62 14.98
CA THR A 148 4.77 25.77 16.16
C THR A 148 3.31 25.34 16.32
N GLY A 149 2.36 26.27 16.16
CA GLY A 149 0.92 25.97 16.20
C GLY A 149 0.47 25.04 15.08
N ALA A 150 1.00 25.21 13.86
CA ALA A 150 0.74 24.34 12.72
C ALA A 150 1.24 22.92 13.00
N THR A 151 2.42 22.79 13.62
CA THR A 151 2.96 21.48 14.02
C THR A 151 1.99 20.79 14.98
N VAL A 152 1.53 21.46 16.04
CA VAL A 152 0.55 20.91 16.99
C VAL A 152 -0.75 20.47 16.31
N LEU A 153 -1.26 21.27 15.38
CA LEU A 153 -2.47 20.97 14.60
C LEU A 153 -2.31 19.73 13.71
N VAL A 154 -1.16 19.61 13.03
CA VAL A 154 -0.83 18.45 12.19
C VAL A 154 -0.68 17.20 13.04
N THR A 155 -0.01 17.27 14.19
CA THR A 155 0.12 16.14 15.12
C THR A 155 -1.25 15.70 15.65
N ALA A 156 -2.12 16.66 15.99
CA ALA A 156 -3.49 16.38 16.41
C ALA A 156 -4.34 15.74 15.31
N ASN A 157 -4.19 16.17 14.05
CA ASN A 157 -4.90 15.56 12.92
C ASN A 157 -4.36 14.17 12.58
N ALA A 158 -3.05 13.94 12.75
CA ALA A 158 -2.45 12.61 12.63
C ALA A 158 -2.99 11.64 13.69
N LEU A 159 -3.19 12.11 14.93
CA LEU A 159 -3.82 11.33 16.01
C LEU A 159 -5.26 10.90 15.69
N ARG A 160 -5.95 11.59 14.78
CA ARG A 160 -7.31 11.21 14.33
C ARG A 160 -7.34 9.87 13.59
N LEU A 161 -6.21 9.43 13.01
CA LEU A 161 -6.09 8.10 12.39
C LEU A 161 -6.17 6.97 13.43
N LEU A 162 -5.75 7.19 14.69
CA LEU A 162 -5.87 6.18 15.75
C LEU A 162 -7.33 5.93 16.19
N ARG A 163 -8.23 6.86 15.88
CA ARG A 163 -9.65 6.76 16.26
C ARG A 163 -10.49 5.97 15.25
N LYS A 164 -9.90 5.54 14.13
CA LYS A 164 -10.61 4.80 13.07
C LYS A 164 -10.44 3.27 13.15
N ASN A 165 -10.09 2.76 14.34
CA ASN A 165 -10.18 1.35 14.69
C ASN A 165 -11.49 1.06 15.41
#